data_AF-A0A966B991-F1
#
_entry.id   AF-A0A966B991-F1
#
_cell.length_a   1.000
_cell.length_b   1.000
_cell.length_c   1.000
_cell.angle_alpha   90.00
_cell.angle_beta   90.00
_cell.angle_gamma   90.00
#
_symmetry.space_group_name_H-M   'P 1'
#
loop_
_entity.id
_entity.type
_entity.pdbx_description
1 polymer ?
#
loop_
_entity_poly.entity_id
_entity_poly.type
_entity_poly.pdbx_seq_one_letter_code
_entity_poly.pdbx_strand_id
1 'polypeptide(L)'
;MTENTGRPCQAERVTQPITITLEGWTGPWSKDDKDANFKADVAAHAHLDPLSTIGNLSNSIDVPVGSIVHYVLCRWASEGSSGLLELGPRMARRLREPMRAAEQADTDEARLAAYEQVRQMIEWLNVPLDDPDAYPG
;
A
#
# COMPACT_ATOMS: atom_id res chain seq x y z
N MET A 1 -19.73 25.08 29.40
CA MET A 1 -20.03 24.85 27.97
C MET A 1 -18.70 24.66 27.27
N THR A 2 -18.23 23.43 27.19
CA THR A 2 -17.01 23.08 26.45
C THR A 2 -17.48 22.45 25.14
N GLU A 3 -17.26 23.16 24.03
CA GLU A 3 -17.57 22.66 22.69
C GLU A 3 -16.84 21.34 22.46
N ASN A 4 -17.64 20.30 22.26
CA ASN A 4 -17.17 19.00 21.83
C ASN A 4 -16.87 19.11 20.33
N THR A 5 -15.63 19.47 19.98
CA THR A 5 -15.15 19.46 18.59
C THR A 5 -14.96 18.01 18.15
N GLY A 6 -16.09 17.30 17.98
CA GLY A 6 -16.12 15.97 17.41
C GLY A 6 -15.45 16.02 16.05
N ARG A 7 -14.37 15.25 15.89
CA ARG A 7 -13.69 15.09 14.61
C ARG A 7 -14.75 14.65 13.58
N PRO A 8 -15.01 15.44 12.51
CA PRO A 8 -16.10 15.12 11.60
C PRO A 8 -15.88 13.74 10.99
N CYS A 9 -16.99 13.01 10.81
CA CYS A 9 -17.03 11.73 10.14
C CYS A 9 -16.30 11.84 8.79
N GLN A 10 -15.52 10.83 8.39
CA GLN A 10 -14.75 10.90 7.13
C GLN A 10 -15.62 11.21 5.91
N ALA A 11 -16.90 10.80 5.93
CA ALA A 11 -17.87 11.11 4.88
C ALA A 11 -18.15 12.62 4.72
N GLU A 12 -18.09 13.41 5.78
CA GLU A 12 -18.34 14.86 5.76
C GLU A 12 -17.17 15.66 5.14
N ARG A 13 -15.94 15.10 5.18
CA ARG A 13 -14.76 15.76 4.57
C ARG A 13 -14.70 15.62 3.06
N VAL A 14 -15.37 14.62 2.49
CA VAL A 14 -15.32 14.32 1.05
C VAL A 14 -16.16 15.30 0.23
N THR A 15 -17.08 16.04 0.87
CA THR A 15 -18.02 16.94 0.20
C THR A 15 -17.40 18.27 -0.25
N GLN A 16 -16.19 18.62 0.22
CA GLN A 16 -15.50 19.84 -0.21
C GLN A 16 -14.35 19.54 -1.18
N PRO A 17 -14.21 20.32 -2.26
CA PRO A 17 -13.10 20.13 -3.19
C PRO A 17 -11.77 20.44 -2.50
N ILE A 18 -10.84 19.48 -2.57
CA ILE A 18 -9.47 19.64 -2.07
C ILE A 18 -8.58 20.05 -3.24
N THR A 19 -7.84 21.15 -3.07
CA THR A 19 -6.80 21.56 -4.03
C THR A 19 -5.44 21.12 -3.51
N ILE A 20 -4.68 20.41 -4.33
CA ILE A 20 -3.31 19.97 -4.03
C ILE A 20 -2.35 20.48 -5.11
N THR A 21 -1.14 20.86 -4.72
CA THR A 21 -0.06 21.17 -5.65
C THR A 21 0.81 19.92 -5.80
N LEU A 22 0.99 19.44 -7.03
CA LEU A 22 1.84 18.29 -7.33
C LEU A 22 3.29 18.75 -7.51
N GLU A 23 3.96 19.06 -6.41
CA GLU A 23 5.37 19.50 -6.41
C GLU A 23 6.35 18.31 -6.43
N GLY A 24 7.41 18.43 -7.23
CA GLY A 24 8.52 17.49 -7.20
C GLY A 24 9.40 17.77 -5.97
N TRP A 25 9.51 16.81 -5.06
CA TRP A 25 10.30 16.95 -3.85
C TRP A 25 11.66 16.25 -4.01
N THR A 26 12.77 16.98 -3.87
CA THR A 26 14.13 16.43 -4.08
C THR A 26 14.97 16.34 -2.81
N GLY A 27 14.35 16.43 -1.63
CA GLY A 27 15.06 16.47 -0.34
C GLY A 27 15.17 17.86 0.28
N PRO A 28 16.10 18.08 1.23
CA PRO A 28 17.10 17.13 1.75
C PRO A 28 16.57 16.17 2.84
N TRP A 29 17.33 15.12 3.15
CA TRP A 29 17.14 14.28 4.34
C TRP A 29 18.46 13.86 4.97
N SER A 30 18.41 13.46 6.25
CA SER A 30 19.59 13.02 7.01
C SER A 30 20.10 11.66 6.54
N LYS A 31 21.40 11.39 6.76
CA LYS A 31 21.99 10.06 6.50
C LYS A 31 21.41 8.97 7.41
N ASP A 32 20.96 9.34 8.61
CA ASP A 32 20.38 8.42 9.60
C ASP A 32 18.84 8.44 9.57
N ASP A 33 18.24 8.94 8.50
CA ASP A 33 16.78 9.00 8.35
C ASP A 33 16.20 7.60 8.11
N LYS A 34 15.35 7.11 9.04
CA LYS A 34 14.71 5.79 8.94
C LYS A 34 13.85 5.61 7.68
N ASP A 35 13.41 6.71 7.07
CA ASP A 35 12.58 6.71 5.86
C ASP A 35 13.38 7.14 4.61
N ALA A 36 14.72 7.14 4.69
CA ALA A 36 15.62 7.60 3.62
C ALA A 36 15.36 6.90 2.27
N ASN A 37 15.06 5.59 2.28
CA ASN A 37 14.78 4.83 1.05
C ASN A 37 13.51 5.33 0.36
N PHE A 38 12.44 5.57 1.12
CA PHE A 38 11.19 6.09 0.57
C PHE A 38 11.35 7.53 0.09
N LYS A 39 12.07 8.37 0.84
CA LYS A 39 12.42 9.74 0.44
C LYS A 39 13.25 9.76 -0.85
N ALA A 40 14.22 8.86 -0.99
CA ALA A 40 15.00 8.74 -2.22
C ALA A 40 14.13 8.38 -3.42
N ASP A 41 13.15 7.50 -3.24
CA ASP A 41 12.21 7.11 -4.29
C ASP A 41 11.28 8.29 -4.69
N VAL A 42 10.72 9.02 -3.72
CA VAL A 42 9.96 10.25 -3.98
C VAL A 42 10.80 11.25 -4.77
N ALA A 43 12.08 11.43 -4.40
CA ALA A 43 12.99 12.33 -5.10
C ALA A 43 13.33 11.88 -6.52
N ALA A 44 13.46 10.58 -6.77
CA ALA A 44 13.68 10.05 -8.11
C ALA A 44 12.50 10.35 -9.06
N HIS A 45 11.28 10.46 -8.53
CA HIS A 45 10.08 10.76 -9.31
C HIS A 45 9.80 12.26 -9.49
N ALA A 46 10.55 13.14 -8.82
CA ALA A 46 10.30 14.59 -8.82
C ALA A 46 10.38 15.27 -10.21
N HIS A 47 11.00 14.62 -11.19
CA HIS A 47 11.18 15.14 -12.54
C HIS A 47 10.21 14.56 -13.57
N LEU A 48 9.33 13.66 -13.16
CA LEU A 48 8.30 13.10 -14.04
C LEU A 48 7.10 14.03 -14.10
N ASP A 49 6.44 14.12 -15.27
CA ASP A 49 5.14 14.77 -15.37
C ASP A 49 4.05 13.82 -14.83
N PRO A 50 3.47 14.10 -13.65
CA PRO A 50 2.52 13.19 -13.01
C PRO A 50 1.17 13.14 -13.73
N LEU A 51 0.86 14.10 -14.62
CA LEU A 51 -0.44 14.22 -15.25
C LEU A 51 -0.47 13.84 -16.73
N SER A 52 0.67 13.61 -17.38
CA SER A 52 0.73 13.26 -18.81
C SER A 52 -0.23 12.12 -19.19
N THR A 53 -0.13 10.96 -18.52
CA THR A 53 -1.00 9.79 -18.76
C THR A 53 -2.44 10.06 -18.32
N ILE A 54 -2.64 10.73 -17.19
CA ILE A 54 -3.97 11.00 -16.63
C ILE A 54 -4.75 11.98 -17.52
N GLY A 55 -4.09 12.99 -18.07
CA GLY A 55 -4.68 13.95 -19.00
C GLY A 55 -5.13 13.27 -20.30
N ASN A 56 -4.29 12.39 -20.85
CA ASN A 56 -4.68 11.60 -22.03
C ASN A 56 -5.90 10.71 -21.75
N LEU A 57 -5.91 10.04 -20.60
CA LEU A 57 -7.05 9.22 -20.19
C LEU A 57 -8.30 10.08 -20.02
N SER A 58 -8.21 11.18 -19.27
CA SER A 58 -9.28 12.16 -19.05
C SER A 58 -9.95 12.58 -20.35
N ASN A 59 -9.16 12.93 -21.36
CA ASN A 59 -9.65 13.31 -22.68
C ASN A 59 -10.31 12.15 -23.44
N SER A 60 -9.79 10.92 -23.29
CA SER A 60 -10.29 9.76 -24.03
C SER A 60 -11.64 9.23 -23.55
N ILE A 61 -11.95 9.37 -22.26
CA ILE A 61 -13.17 8.83 -21.64
C ILE A 61 -14.13 9.93 -21.14
N ASP A 62 -13.81 11.20 -21.38
CA ASP A 62 -14.60 12.35 -20.96
C ASP A 62 -14.89 12.39 -19.45
N VAL A 63 -13.83 12.20 -18.65
CA VAL A 63 -13.89 12.26 -17.18
C VAL A 63 -12.91 13.31 -16.68
N PRO A 64 -13.29 14.21 -15.76
CA PRO A 64 -12.37 15.23 -15.24
C PRO A 64 -11.09 14.64 -14.63
N VAL A 65 -9.93 15.24 -14.93
CA VAL A 65 -8.63 14.84 -14.35
C VAL A 65 -8.71 14.66 -12.84
N GLY A 66 -9.33 15.61 -12.13
CA GLY A 66 -9.48 15.55 -10.67
C GLY A 66 -10.27 14.33 -10.19
N SER A 67 -11.27 13.86 -10.94
CA SER A 67 -12.04 12.65 -10.61
C SER A 67 -11.19 11.39 -10.78
N ILE A 68 -10.35 11.34 -11.82
CA ILE A 68 -9.42 10.23 -12.05
C ILE A 68 -8.33 10.21 -10.97
N VAL A 69 -7.76 11.37 -10.63
CA VAL A 69 -6.78 11.50 -9.54
C VAL A 69 -7.41 11.07 -8.20
N HIS A 70 -8.63 11.52 -7.91
CA HIS A 70 -9.36 11.10 -6.70
C HIS A 70 -9.51 9.58 -6.66
N TYR A 71 -9.95 8.97 -7.77
CA TYR A 71 -10.07 7.53 -7.88
C TYR A 71 -8.72 6.81 -7.65
N VAL A 72 -7.65 7.26 -8.29
CA VAL A 72 -6.30 6.70 -8.14
C VAL A 72 -5.80 6.81 -6.71
N LEU A 73 -6.01 7.94 -6.04
CA LEU A 73 -5.64 8.10 -4.63
C LEU A 73 -6.49 7.19 -3.73
N CYS A 74 -7.81 7.15 -3.92
CA CYS A 74 -8.68 6.27 -3.13
C CYS A 74 -8.38 4.80 -3.34
N ARG A 75 -8.04 4.41 -4.57
CA ARG A 75 -7.66 3.05 -4.94
C ARG A 75 -6.24 2.77 -4.45
N TRP A 76 -5.23 3.36 -5.07
CA TRP A 76 -3.82 3.00 -4.86
C TRP A 76 -3.20 3.57 -3.57
N ALA A 77 -3.57 4.77 -3.11
CA ALA A 77 -3.02 5.30 -1.85
C ALA A 77 -3.61 4.60 -0.61
N SER A 78 -4.84 4.08 -0.70
CA SER A 78 -5.40 3.15 0.29
C SER A 78 -4.80 1.75 0.17
N GLU A 79 -4.32 1.39 -1.02
CA GLU A 79 -3.74 0.11 -1.39
C GLU A 79 -2.24 -0.05 -1.11
N GLY A 80 -1.62 0.89 -0.39
CA GLY A 80 -0.53 0.51 0.55
C GLY A 80 -0.96 -0.60 1.52
N SER A 81 -2.28 -0.85 1.64
CA SER A 81 -2.89 -2.01 2.29
C SER A 81 -3.40 -3.09 1.33
N SER A 82 -3.10 -3.08 0.02
CA SER A 82 -3.64 -4.05 -0.94
C SER A 82 -3.23 -5.49 -0.60
N GLY A 83 -2.00 -5.71 -0.14
CA GLY A 83 -1.60 -6.99 0.46
C GLY A 83 -2.38 -7.38 1.73
N LEU A 84 -2.93 -6.41 2.47
CA LEU A 84 -3.81 -6.62 3.63
C LEU A 84 -5.30 -6.72 3.24
N LEU A 85 -5.71 -6.16 2.10
CA LEU A 85 -7.09 -6.18 1.59
C LEU A 85 -7.37 -7.44 0.78
N GLU A 86 -6.42 -7.88 -0.05
CA GLU A 86 -6.50 -9.09 -0.87
C GLU A 86 -6.26 -10.37 -0.04
N LEU A 87 -5.27 -10.36 0.88
CA LEU A 87 -5.04 -11.50 1.78
C LEU A 87 -5.87 -11.41 3.08
N GLY A 88 -6.30 -10.21 3.47
CA GLY A 88 -6.98 -9.95 4.74
C GLY A 88 -6.02 -9.82 5.95
N PRO A 89 -6.39 -9.05 7.01
CA PRO A 89 -5.60 -8.92 8.23
C PRO A 89 -5.30 -10.25 8.94
N ARG A 90 -6.17 -11.24 8.74
CA ARG A 90 -6.03 -12.58 9.32
C ARG A 90 -4.88 -13.34 8.67
N MET A 91 -4.74 -13.27 7.35
CA MET A 91 -3.67 -13.97 6.62
C MET A 91 -2.32 -13.30 6.83
N ALA A 92 -2.27 -11.95 6.81
CA ALA A 92 -1.04 -11.22 7.11
C ALA A 92 -0.49 -11.53 8.51
N ARG A 93 -1.37 -11.65 9.52
CA ARG A 93 -0.98 -12.09 10.87
C ARG A 93 -0.51 -13.54 10.88
N ARG A 94 -1.18 -14.42 10.14
CA ARG A 94 -0.82 -15.84 10.03
C ARG A 94 0.56 -16.05 9.40
N LEU A 95 0.89 -15.31 8.34
CA LEU A 95 2.22 -15.38 7.69
C LEU A 95 3.32 -14.81 8.59
N ARG A 96 3.01 -13.80 9.41
CA ARG A 96 3.97 -13.17 10.32
C ARG A 96 4.26 -13.99 11.58
N GLU A 97 3.29 -14.78 12.04
CA GLU A 97 3.36 -15.46 13.34
C GLU A 97 4.57 -16.38 13.51
N PRO A 98 4.94 -17.24 12.52
CA PRO A 98 6.10 -18.12 12.66
C PRO A 98 7.40 -17.35 12.80
N MET A 99 7.57 -16.27 12.03
CA MET A 99 8.76 -15.42 12.09
C MET A 99 8.87 -14.73 13.46
N ARG A 100 7.76 -14.18 13.96
CA ARG A 100 7.72 -13.58 15.30
C ARG A 100 8.08 -14.58 16.41
N ALA A 101 7.54 -15.79 16.34
CA ALA A 101 7.83 -16.83 17.34
C ALA A 101 9.32 -17.25 17.29
N ALA A 102 9.90 -17.34 16.10
CA ALA A 102 11.32 -17.61 15.93
C ALA A 102 12.21 -16.49 16.45
N GLU A 103 11.85 -15.23 16.20
CA GLU A 103 12.55 -14.05 16.74
C GLU A 103 12.53 -14.03 18.27
N GLN A 104 11.45 -14.48 18.90
CA GLN A 104 11.35 -14.57 20.37
C GLN A 104 12.20 -15.71 20.96
N ALA A 105 12.34 -16.82 20.23
CA ALA A 105 13.16 -17.94 20.66
C ALA A 105 14.66 -17.67 20.47
N ASP A 106 15.01 -16.80 19.52
CA ASP A 106 16.37 -16.37 19.20
C ASP A 106 17.35 -17.53 18.91
N THR A 107 16.85 -18.59 18.25
CA THR A 107 17.68 -19.72 17.81
C THR A 107 17.59 -19.91 16.30
N ASP A 108 18.66 -20.47 15.73
CA ASP A 108 18.73 -20.74 14.30
C ASP A 108 17.78 -21.88 13.90
N GLU A 109 17.59 -22.86 14.79
CA GLU A 109 16.62 -23.93 14.62
C GLU A 109 15.20 -23.37 14.51
N ALA A 110 14.86 -22.37 15.35
CA ALA A 110 13.54 -21.75 15.31
C ALA A 110 13.35 -20.92 14.03
N ARG A 111 14.38 -20.20 13.57
CA ARG A 111 14.36 -19.45 12.30
C ARG A 111 14.16 -20.37 11.09
N LEU A 112 14.87 -21.50 11.04
CA LEU A 112 14.73 -22.50 9.98
C LEU A 112 13.32 -23.12 9.98
N ALA A 113 12.80 -23.47 11.15
CA ALA A 113 11.44 -23.99 11.28
C ALA A 113 10.37 -22.96 10.85
N ALA A 114 10.57 -21.68 11.15
CA ALA A 114 9.67 -20.61 10.71
C ALA A 114 9.72 -20.38 9.20
N TYR A 115 10.91 -20.39 8.60
CA TYR A 115 11.07 -20.30 7.15
C TYR A 115 10.30 -21.40 6.44
N GLU A 116 10.44 -22.65 6.89
CA GLU A 116 9.76 -23.79 6.28
C GLU A 116 8.24 -23.68 6.37
N GLN A 117 7.71 -23.21 7.50
CA GLN A 117 6.27 -22.97 7.66
C GLN A 117 5.76 -21.86 6.74
N VAL A 118 6.51 -20.76 6.60
CA VAL A 118 6.12 -19.65 5.71
C VAL A 118 6.21 -20.09 4.25
N ARG A 119 7.24 -20.85 3.87
CA ARG A 119 7.41 -21.42 2.53
C ARG A 119 6.19 -22.25 2.13
N GLN A 120 5.75 -23.17 2.98
CA GLN A 120 4.56 -24.00 2.73
C GLN A 120 3.28 -23.16 2.58
N MET A 121 3.12 -22.10 3.38
CA MET A 121 1.96 -21.20 3.26
C MET A 121 1.97 -20.42 1.94
N ILE A 122 3.15 -20.00 1.46
CA ILE A 122 3.32 -19.31 0.18
C ILE A 122 3.07 -20.28 -0.98
N GLU A 123 3.58 -21.52 -0.91
CA GLU A 123 3.34 -22.53 -1.94
C GLU A 123 1.86 -22.82 -2.13
N TRP A 124 1.10 -22.90 -1.04
CA TRP A 124 -0.35 -23.05 -1.12
C TRP A 124 -1.05 -21.87 -1.84
N LEU A 125 -0.55 -20.64 -1.67
CA LEU A 125 -1.06 -19.46 -2.38
C LEU A 125 -0.69 -19.45 -3.87
N ASN A 126 0.41 -20.12 -4.25
CA ASN A 126 0.87 -20.20 -5.64
C ASN A 126 0.13 -21.27 -6.45
N VAL A 127 -0.49 -22.27 -5.82
CA VAL A 127 -1.24 -23.34 -6.51
C VAL A 127 -2.20 -22.80 -7.60
N PRO A 128 -3.12 -21.86 -7.32
CA PRO A 128 -4.01 -21.31 -8.35
C PRO A 128 -3.32 -20.40 -9.38
N LEU A 129 -2.08 -19.97 -9.13
CA LEU A 129 -1.29 -19.18 -10.07
C LEU A 129 -0.53 -20.08 -11.07
N ASP A 130 -0.03 -21.22 -10.58
CA ASP A 130 0.70 -22.20 -11.37
C ASP A 130 -0.25 -23.15 -12.13
N ASP A 131 -1.45 -23.40 -11.58
CA ASP A 131 -2.52 -24.18 -12.20
C ASP A 131 -3.87 -23.46 -12.04
N PRO A 132 -4.24 -22.59 -13.01
CA PRO A 132 -5.48 -21.82 -12.96
C PRO A 132 -6.76 -22.65 -12.93
N ASP A 133 -6.68 -23.94 -13.33
CA ASP A 133 -7.81 -24.87 -13.40
C ASP A 133 -7.87 -25.81 -12.17
N ALA A 134 -6.95 -25.68 -11.21
CA ALA A 134 -6.87 -26.53 -10.01
C ALA A 134 -8.09 -26.43 -9.08
N TYR A 135 -8.91 -25.40 -9.22
CA TYR A 135 -10.18 -25.24 -8.50
C TYR A 135 -11.35 -25.18 -9.49
N PRO A 136 -12.29 -26.16 -9.48
CA PRO A 136 -13.53 -26.02 -10.22
C PRO A 136 -14.34 -24.87 -9.59
N GLY A 137 -14.68 -23.87 -10.41
CA GLY A 137 -15.58 -22.77 -10.03
C GLY A 137 -16.99 -23.23 -9.69
#